data_AF-A0A013V2J0-F1
#
_entry.id   AF-A0A013V2J0-F1
#
_cell.length_a   1.000
_cell.length_b   1.000
_cell.length_c   1.000
_cell.angle_alpha   90.00
_cell.angle_beta   90.00
_cell.angle_gamma   90.00
#
_symmetry.space_group_name_H-M   'P 1'
#
loop_
_entity.id
_entity.type
_entity.pdbx_description
1 polymer ?
#
loop_
_entity_poly.entity_id
_entity_poly.type
_entity_poly.pdbx_seq_one_letter_code
_entity_poly.pdbx_strand_id
1 'polypeptide(L)'
;MIEKCFYKICFSPLDINGPKFFGFSEFLAGLALMILAWTIADVRYRFRVQVAPLPLKMITFSVVVFIGLSTILTDLWRASGWFVLSQTFITSALWQAFLGITFFSTFLIWIWFAFIRPPLFSKLNSKRYVSTVYKYLVEGVPTNLAIIADELTHSASRVIKYAPESYRFEKVDNSAKLEKVELYAHDLLNLIADKRFCKVVVESSPITTFAFFREIEKQHKYKVDIRVFARNIVSEAITNKDSFIYHETEGYDSGLIGNEKPITQSIFSNFDMVESIGTIFDAPFTKWDAPQWEAYSRVVLITIENLLEKKFINPCYTIYSAMNNLENSVRDLYTLNGSPNMGENDTYERLKVVIGFIEKFLKLLEEKRADEKIKLRSLDKENIYYDRTIYDHLVNMLFEIICKASFIKSSSSSFELWNIHHNTIWSEFFNYGSFDTYIGRAFKFKLRRIIYNEILRMNEFPNFQGAAILGFCLYLLGFKVNENSVDYRDIKALHKVVLSWTKKNFAALYEFNPKVAEQCLIDNITYDHEKLRLTRAFSGNALKREVTYYHFNVDPPHENFKKFD
;
A
#
# COMPACT_ATOMS: atom_id res chain seq x y z
N MET A 1 79.32 -24.90 -14.15
CA MET A 1 78.11 -25.75 -14.12
C MET A 1 78.29 -26.84 -15.16
N ILE A 2 78.17 -28.12 -14.78
CA ILE A 2 78.32 -29.23 -15.72
C ILE A 2 76.96 -29.45 -16.37
N GLU A 3 76.80 -29.05 -17.64
CA GLU A 3 75.65 -29.43 -18.45
C GLU A 3 75.71 -30.94 -18.69
N LYS A 4 74.66 -31.67 -18.29
CA LYS A 4 74.51 -33.08 -18.64
C LYS A 4 73.58 -33.16 -19.85
N CYS A 5 74.14 -33.48 -21.01
CA CYS A 5 73.35 -33.66 -22.24
C CYS A 5 73.16 -35.14 -22.55
N PHE A 6 71.91 -35.56 -22.73
CA PHE A 6 71.53 -36.89 -23.22
C PHE A 6 70.70 -36.73 -24.50
N TYR A 7 71.12 -37.33 -25.62
CA TYR A 7 70.36 -37.39 -26.88
C TYR A 7 69.67 -36.06 -27.29
N LYS A 8 70.46 -34.96 -27.42
CA LYS A 8 70.02 -33.59 -27.77
C LYS A 8 69.23 -32.81 -26.70
N ILE A 9 68.98 -33.40 -25.53
CA ILE A 9 68.36 -32.73 -24.39
C ILE A 9 69.45 -32.41 -23.37
N CYS A 10 69.72 -31.12 -23.16
CA CYS A 10 70.73 -30.66 -22.21
C CYS A 10 70.07 -30.23 -20.90
N PHE A 11 70.66 -30.63 -19.78
CA PHE A 11 70.21 -30.29 -18.45
C PHE A 11 71.21 -29.35 -17.79
N SER A 12 70.76 -28.15 -17.42
CA SER A 12 71.54 -27.19 -16.63
C SER A 12 70.94 -27.07 -15.22
N PRO A 13 71.76 -26.93 -14.16
CA PRO A 13 71.22 -26.67 -12.83
C PRO A 13 70.58 -25.27 -12.81
N LEU A 14 69.43 -25.16 -12.15
CA LEU A 14 68.72 -23.89 -12.01
C LEU A 14 69.59 -22.86 -11.26
N ASP A 15 69.63 -21.62 -11.73
CA ASP A 15 70.42 -20.56 -11.10
C ASP A 15 69.86 -20.19 -9.72
N ILE A 16 70.65 -20.49 -8.68
CA ILE A 16 70.32 -20.26 -7.26
C ILE A 16 70.24 -18.75 -6.97
N ASN A 17 70.98 -17.93 -7.73
CA ASN A 17 71.04 -16.47 -7.56
C ASN A 17 70.20 -15.69 -8.57
N GLY A 18 69.39 -16.38 -9.38
CA GLY A 18 68.52 -15.73 -10.35
C GLY A 18 67.46 -14.84 -9.68
N PRO A 19 66.96 -13.79 -10.36
CA PRO A 19 66.01 -12.85 -9.79
C PRO A 19 64.72 -13.57 -9.30
N LYS A 20 64.29 -13.27 -8.07
CA LYS A 20 63.05 -13.77 -7.46
C LYS A 20 62.00 -12.66 -7.53
N PHE A 21 60.98 -12.84 -8.37
CA PHE A 21 59.91 -11.86 -8.55
C PHE A 21 58.70 -12.16 -7.67
N PHE A 22 58.38 -13.45 -7.46
CA PHE A 22 57.25 -13.89 -6.67
C PHE A 22 57.53 -15.31 -6.14
N GLY A 23 57.63 -15.47 -4.83
CA GLY A 23 57.73 -16.77 -4.17
C GLY A 23 56.88 -16.83 -2.92
N PHE A 24 57.23 -17.75 -2.02
CA PHE A 24 56.35 -18.11 -0.91
C PHE A 24 56.13 -16.96 0.09
N SER A 25 57.16 -16.14 0.35
CA SER A 25 57.08 -14.95 1.20
C SER A 25 56.08 -13.93 0.68
N GLU A 26 56.15 -13.60 -0.62
CA GLU A 26 55.26 -12.62 -1.25
C GLU A 26 53.82 -13.16 -1.32
N PHE A 27 53.66 -14.45 -1.59
CA PHE A 27 52.36 -15.12 -1.55
C PHE A 27 51.73 -15.05 -0.15
N LEU A 28 52.48 -15.35 0.92
CA LEU A 28 51.97 -15.26 2.29
C LEU A 28 51.58 -13.84 2.67
N ALA A 29 52.39 -12.84 2.30
CA ALA A 29 52.06 -11.44 2.54
C ALA A 29 50.77 -11.01 1.82
N GLY A 30 50.62 -11.39 0.54
CA GLY A 30 49.40 -11.13 -0.22
C GLY A 30 48.17 -11.86 0.31
N LEU A 31 48.33 -13.13 0.73
CA LEU A 31 47.27 -13.92 1.33
C LEU A 31 46.80 -13.33 2.66
N ALA A 32 47.73 -12.90 3.51
CA ALA A 32 47.41 -12.24 4.78
C ALA A 32 46.59 -10.97 4.54
N LEU A 33 46.98 -10.14 3.56
CA LEU A 33 46.24 -8.94 3.19
C LEU A 33 44.83 -9.27 2.66
N MET A 34 44.69 -10.33 1.86
CA MET A 34 43.39 -10.77 1.36
C MET A 34 42.46 -11.26 2.48
N ILE A 35 43.00 -12.04 3.45
CA ILE A 35 42.23 -12.50 4.61
C ILE A 35 41.81 -11.31 5.48
N LEU A 36 42.73 -10.37 5.74
CA LEU A 36 42.44 -9.16 6.49
C LEU A 36 41.31 -8.35 5.81
N ALA A 37 41.41 -8.12 4.50
CA ALA A 37 40.37 -7.46 3.72
C ALA A 37 39.02 -8.19 3.82
N TRP A 38 39.01 -9.53 3.79
CA TRP A 38 37.78 -10.32 3.95
C TRP A 38 37.15 -10.19 5.35
N THR A 39 37.97 -10.18 6.41
CA THR A 39 37.47 -10.07 7.79
C THR A 39 36.88 -8.70 8.09
N ILE A 40 37.44 -7.64 7.50
CA ILE A 40 36.99 -6.25 7.67
C ILE A 40 35.85 -5.90 6.70
N ALA A 41 35.70 -6.64 5.60
CA ALA A 41 34.68 -6.37 4.59
C ALA A 41 33.28 -6.36 5.20
N ASP A 42 32.58 -5.25 4.98
CA ASP A 42 31.18 -5.05 5.33
C ASP A 42 30.26 -6.06 4.62
N VAL A 43 29.06 -6.23 5.15
CA VAL A 43 28.00 -7.11 4.66
C VAL A 43 27.72 -6.87 3.19
N ARG A 44 27.73 -5.61 2.74
CA ARG A 44 27.56 -5.22 1.33
C ARG A 44 28.52 -5.97 0.41
N TYR A 45 29.80 -5.95 0.73
CA TYR A 45 30.85 -6.57 -0.10
C TYR A 45 30.78 -8.10 -0.04
N ARG A 46 30.48 -8.66 1.14
CA ARG A 46 30.28 -10.11 1.29
C ARG A 46 29.09 -10.60 0.47
N PHE A 47 28.01 -9.82 0.41
CA PHE A 47 26.84 -10.12 -0.43
C PHE A 47 27.21 -10.12 -1.91
N ARG A 48 27.85 -9.05 -2.41
CA ARG A 48 28.28 -8.96 -3.82
C ARG A 48 29.17 -10.13 -4.24
N VAL A 49 30.16 -10.50 -3.44
CA VAL A 49 31.02 -11.66 -3.77
C VAL A 49 30.24 -12.98 -3.81
N GLN A 50 29.23 -13.15 -2.96
CA GLN A 50 28.41 -14.37 -2.91
C GLN A 50 27.46 -14.51 -4.10
N VAL A 51 26.94 -13.39 -4.61
CA VAL A 51 25.98 -13.37 -5.71
C VAL A 51 26.64 -13.14 -7.08
N ALA A 52 27.97 -13.14 -7.15
CA ALA A 52 28.71 -13.04 -8.40
C ALA A 52 28.34 -14.18 -9.39
N PRO A 53 28.36 -13.92 -10.71
CA PRO A 53 28.06 -14.93 -11.74
C PRO A 53 29.01 -16.13 -11.68
N LEU A 54 30.26 -15.90 -11.27
CA LEU A 54 31.27 -16.93 -11.09
C LEU A 54 31.34 -17.37 -9.62
N PRO A 55 31.61 -18.65 -9.31
CA PRO A 55 31.79 -19.12 -7.94
C PRO A 55 33.12 -18.63 -7.37
N LEU A 56 33.21 -17.32 -7.08
CA LEU A 56 34.45 -16.66 -6.68
C LEU A 56 35.11 -17.35 -5.49
N LYS A 57 34.35 -17.75 -4.46
CA LYS A 57 34.90 -18.47 -3.29
C LYS A 57 35.62 -19.77 -3.64
N MET A 58 35.06 -20.58 -4.55
CA MET A 58 35.68 -21.85 -4.94
C MET A 58 36.88 -21.62 -5.85
N ILE A 59 36.78 -20.66 -6.77
CA ILE A 59 37.87 -20.30 -7.69
C ILE A 59 39.04 -19.71 -6.88
N THR A 60 38.79 -18.73 -6.01
CA THR A 60 39.82 -18.10 -5.19
C THR A 60 40.49 -19.11 -4.28
N PHE A 61 39.73 -19.98 -3.62
CA PHE A 61 40.29 -21.04 -2.78
C PHE A 61 41.18 -22.00 -3.59
N SER A 62 40.70 -22.48 -4.74
CA SER A 62 41.46 -23.41 -5.59
C SER A 62 42.74 -22.77 -6.13
N VAL A 63 42.67 -21.51 -6.57
CA VAL A 63 43.82 -20.75 -7.07
C VAL A 63 44.83 -20.48 -5.96
N VAL A 64 44.38 -20.07 -4.77
CA VAL A 64 45.27 -19.83 -3.62
C VAL A 64 46.00 -21.10 -3.21
N VAL A 65 45.31 -22.25 -3.13
CA VAL A 65 45.93 -23.54 -2.80
C VAL A 65 46.94 -23.95 -3.88
N PHE A 66 46.57 -23.82 -5.15
CA PHE A 66 47.44 -24.14 -6.27
C PHE A 66 48.72 -23.27 -6.29
N ILE A 67 48.57 -21.95 -6.11
CA ILE A 67 49.70 -21.02 -6.08
C ILE A 67 50.56 -21.23 -4.84
N GLY A 68 49.97 -21.50 -3.67
CA GLY A 68 50.71 -21.80 -2.45
C GLY A 68 51.59 -23.05 -2.60
N LEU A 69 51.03 -24.15 -3.09
CA LEU A 69 51.80 -25.37 -3.35
C LEU A 69 52.86 -25.15 -4.44
N SER A 70 52.50 -24.46 -5.52
CA SER A 70 53.42 -24.20 -6.63
C SER A 70 54.59 -23.30 -6.23
N THR A 71 54.36 -22.29 -5.39
CA THR A 71 55.42 -21.40 -4.88
C THR A 71 56.36 -22.12 -3.92
N ILE A 72 55.85 -22.99 -3.03
CA ILE A 72 56.68 -23.85 -2.17
C ILE A 72 57.54 -24.78 -3.02
N LEU A 73 56.94 -25.48 -3.99
CA LEU A 73 57.66 -26.38 -4.88
C LEU A 73 58.71 -25.62 -5.72
N THR A 74 58.40 -24.42 -6.19
CA THR A 74 59.33 -23.58 -6.97
C THR A 74 60.50 -23.09 -6.11
N ASP A 75 60.25 -22.68 -4.87
CA ASP A 75 61.30 -22.24 -3.93
C ASP A 75 62.18 -23.43 -3.50
N LEU A 76 61.59 -24.61 -3.27
CA LEU A 76 62.34 -25.86 -3.00
C LEU A 76 63.18 -26.29 -4.21
N TRP A 77 62.62 -26.18 -5.42
CA TRP A 77 63.30 -26.50 -6.67
C TRP A 77 64.53 -25.60 -6.88
N ARG A 78 64.40 -24.29 -6.62
CA ARG A 78 65.51 -23.33 -6.61
C ARG A 78 66.55 -23.65 -5.54
N ALA A 79 66.13 -23.85 -4.29
CA ALA A 79 67.03 -24.11 -3.18
C ALA A 79 67.84 -25.40 -3.36
N SER A 80 67.26 -26.42 -3.99
CA SER A 80 67.90 -27.71 -4.25
C SER A 80 68.72 -27.76 -5.55
N GLY A 81 68.68 -26.70 -6.37
CA GLY A 81 69.43 -26.60 -7.61
C GLY A 81 69.14 -27.70 -8.63
N TRP A 82 67.92 -28.26 -8.66
CA TRP A 82 67.65 -29.40 -9.55
C TRP A 82 67.76 -29.02 -11.04
N PHE A 83 68.10 -30.02 -11.84
CA PHE A 83 68.34 -29.90 -13.28
C PHE A 83 67.08 -29.49 -14.05
N VAL A 84 67.23 -28.52 -14.96
CA VAL A 84 66.19 -28.03 -15.88
C VAL A 84 66.62 -28.31 -17.31
N LEU A 85 65.67 -28.60 -18.21
CA LEU A 85 65.96 -28.64 -19.64
C LEU A 85 66.44 -27.26 -20.12
N SER A 86 67.64 -27.17 -20.67
CA SER A 86 68.19 -25.92 -21.20
C SER A 86 67.47 -25.43 -22.48
N GLN A 87 66.58 -26.24 -23.05
CA GLN A 87 65.81 -25.93 -24.27
C GLN A 87 64.32 -25.62 -24.04
N THR A 88 63.84 -25.50 -22.79
CA THR A 88 62.42 -25.16 -22.55
C THR A 88 62.18 -23.66 -22.53
N PHE A 89 61.09 -23.21 -23.16
CA PHE A 89 60.62 -21.81 -23.16
C PHE A 89 60.18 -21.30 -21.78
N ILE A 90 60.08 -22.16 -20.76
CA ILE A 90 59.62 -21.79 -19.42
C ILE A 90 60.84 -21.54 -18.54
N THR A 91 61.27 -20.29 -18.44
CA THR A 91 62.28 -19.88 -17.45
C THR A 91 61.66 -19.76 -16.07
N SER A 92 62.47 -19.90 -15.01
CA SER A 92 61.98 -19.76 -13.63
C SER A 92 61.38 -18.37 -13.35
N ALA A 93 61.89 -17.32 -13.98
CA ALA A 93 61.33 -15.98 -13.90
C ALA A 93 59.94 -15.89 -14.55
N LEU A 94 59.74 -16.50 -15.73
CA LEU A 94 58.44 -16.54 -16.41
C LEU A 94 57.40 -17.33 -15.62
N TRP A 95 57.80 -18.46 -15.01
CA TRP A 95 56.92 -19.25 -14.15
C TRP A 95 56.49 -18.49 -12.89
N GLN A 96 57.42 -17.83 -12.19
CA GLN A 96 57.10 -16.99 -11.04
C GLN A 96 56.23 -15.79 -11.43
N ALA A 97 56.51 -15.14 -12.57
CA ALA A 97 55.68 -14.06 -13.08
C ALA A 97 54.26 -14.55 -13.39
N PHE A 98 54.10 -15.73 -13.99
CA PHE A 98 52.79 -16.32 -14.24
C PHE A 98 52.00 -16.58 -12.94
N LEU A 99 52.65 -17.14 -11.91
CA LEU A 99 52.02 -17.34 -10.60
C LEU A 99 51.62 -16.01 -9.95
N GLY A 100 52.51 -15.01 -9.98
CA GLY A 100 52.24 -13.67 -9.46
C GLY A 100 51.10 -12.96 -10.18
N ILE A 101 51.09 -12.98 -11.52
CA ILE A 101 50.01 -12.42 -12.35
C ILE A 101 48.69 -13.13 -12.09
N THR A 102 48.69 -14.46 -11.95
CA THR A 102 47.46 -15.23 -11.68
C THR A 102 46.89 -14.90 -10.30
N PHE A 103 47.75 -14.80 -9.28
CA PHE A 103 47.36 -14.38 -7.93
C PHE A 103 46.77 -12.97 -7.94
N PHE A 104 47.50 -12.02 -8.55
CA PHE A 104 47.08 -10.62 -8.64
C PHE A 104 45.78 -10.46 -9.43
N SER A 105 45.63 -11.14 -10.57
CA SER A 105 44.40 -11.11 -11.37
C SER A 105 43.20 -11.64 -10.59
N THR A 106 43.39 -12.70 -9.80
CA THR A 106 42.34 -13.27 -8.96
C THR A 106 41.87 -12.27 -7.90
N PHE A 107 42.81 -11.57 -7.27
CA PHE A 107 42.53 -10.49 -6.34
C PHE A 107 41.82 -9.30 -7.01
N LEU A 108 42.26 -8.90 -8.21
CA LEU A 108 41.60 -7.84 -8.99
C LEU A 108 40.17 -8.21 -9.39
N ILE A 109 39.92 -9.47 -9.81
CA ILE A 109 38.56 -9.95 -10.11
C ILE A 109 37.67 -9.87 -8.87
N TRP A 110 38.21 -10.23 -7.71
CA TRP A 110 37.49 -10.12 -6.45
C TRP A 110 37.16 -8.66 -6.11
N ILE A 111 38.15 -7.74 -6.22
CA ILE A 111 37.94 -6.30 -6.02
C ILE A 111 36.90 -5.76 -7.02
N TRP A 112 36.98 -6.18 -8.27
CA TRP A 112 36.08 -5.73 -9.32
C TRP A 112 34.61 -6.01 -8.98
N PHE A 113 34.29 -7.22 -8.54
CA PHE A 113 32.92 -7.58 -8.16
C PHE A 113 32.52 -7.06 -6.77
N ALA A 114 33.45 -6.93 -5.84
CA ALA A 114 33.16 -6.39 -4.52
C ALA A 114 32.90 -4.87 -4.59
N PHE A 115 33.78 -4.10 -5.21
CA PHE A 115 33.79 -2.64 -5.10
C PHE A 115 33.34 -1.91 -6.37
N ILE A 116 33.73 -2.38 -7.56
CA ILE A 116 33.61 -1.60 -8.80
C ILE A 116 32.27 -1.83 -9.49
N ARG A 117 31.89 -3.09 -9.74
CA ARG A 117 30.70 -3.44 -10.51
C ARG A 117 29.79 -4.41 -9.75
N PRO A 118 28.70 -3.92 -9.13
CA PRO A 118 27.81 -4.79 -8.38
C PRO A 118 27.21 -5.87 -9.30
N PRO A 119 27.21 -7.13 -8.87
CA PRO A 119 26.62 -8.23 -9.63
C PRO A 119 25.10 -8.08 -9.69
N LEU A 120 24.58 -8.15 -10.92
CA LEU A 120 23.16 -8.07 -11.20
C LEU A 120 22.55 -9.46 -11.30
N PHE A 121 21.27 -9.60 -10.94
CA PHE A 121 20.52 -10.85 -11.15
C PHE A 121 20.58 -11.30 -12.63
N SER A 122 20.89 -12.57 -12.88
CA SER A 122 21.14 -13.09 -14.23
C SER A 122 20.96 -14.60 -14.27
N LYS A 123 20.99 -15.18 -15.48
CA LYS A 123 20.89 -16.63 -15.64
C LYS A 123 21.98 -17.40 -14.88
N LEU A 124 23.20 -16.85 -14.83
CA LEU A 124 24.39 -17.49 -14.24
C LEU A 124 24.42 -17.48 -12.71
N ASN A 125 23.85 -16.45 -12.07
CA ASN A 125 23.83 -16.34 -10.60
C ASN A 125 22.46 -16.56 -9.97
N SER A 126 21.37 -16.67 -10.74
CA SER A 126 19.98 -16.76 -10.24
C SER A 126 19.81 -17.60 -8.96
N LYS A 127 20.23 -18.88 -8.98
CA LYS A 127 20.17 -19.78 -7.83
C LYS A 127 20.92 -19.24 -6.60
N ARG A 128 22.18 -18.79 -6.79
CA ARG A 128 23.02 -18.27 -5.69
C ARG A 128 22.48 -16.95 -5.16
N TYR A 129 21.94 -16.12 -6.04
CA TYR A 129 21.35 -14.84 -5.69
C TYR A 129 20.18 -15.05 -4.73
N VAL A 130 19.21 -15.88 -5.12
CA VAL A 130 18.03 -16.22 -4.29
C VAL A 130 18.44 -16.87 -2.98
N SER A 131 19.33 -17.87 -3.02
CA SER A 131 19.76 -18.55 -1.78
C SER A 131 20.46 -17.61 -0.79
N THR A 132 21.20 -16.63 -1.31
CA THR A 132 21.91 -15.65 -0.47
C THR A 132 20.93 -14.67 0.15
N VAL A 133 19.98 -14.15 -0.64
CA VAL A 133 18.90 -13.28 -0.13
C VAL A 133 18.08 -14.01 0.93
N TYR A 134 17.66 -15.25 0.65
CA TYR A 134 16.96 -16.10 1.62
C TYR A 134 17.72 -16.23 2.94
N LYS A 135 19.03 -16.47 2.89
CA LYS A 135 19.87 -16.57 4.09
C LYS A 135 19.81 -15.30 4.94
N TYR A 136 19.99 -14.13 4.34
CA TYR A 136 19.94 -12.85 5.06
C TYR A 136 18.54 -12.56 5.62
N LEU A 137 17.47 -12.92 4.89
CA LEU A 137 16.09 -12.80 5.36
C LEU A 137 15.80 -13.68 6.58
N VAL A 138 16.31 -14.92 6.59
CA VAL A 138 16.17 -15.83 7.73
C VAL A 138 16.98 -15.34 8.93
N GLU A 139 18.19 -14.81 8.70
CA GLU A 139 19.00 -14.20 9.76
C GLU A 139 18.28 -12.99 10.42
N GLY A 140 17.54 -12.21 9.64
CA GLY A 140 16.60 -11.21 10.15
C GLY A 140 17.24 -9.98 10.82
N VAL A 141 18.55 -9.77 10.67
CA VAL A 141 19.28 -8.64 11.27
C VAL A 141 18.95 -7.34 10.51
N PRO A 142 18.32 -6.32 11.13
CA PRO A 142 17.79 -5.15 10.40
C PRO A 142 18.86 -4.37 9.61
N THR A 143 20.04 -4.16 10.18
CA THR A 143 21.16 -3.46 9.52
C THR A 143 21.61 -4.18 8.26
N ASN A 144 21.70 -5.51 8.31
CA ASN A 144 22.05 -6.33 7.15
C ASN A 144 20.94 -6.24 6.09
N LEU A 145 19.67 -6.35 6.50
CA LEU A 145 18.53 -6.26 5.59
C LEU A 145 18.47 -4.92 4.85
N ALA A 146 18.77 -3.80 5.52
CA ALA A 146 18.82 -2.48 4.89
C ALA A 146 19.88 -2.43 3.77
N ILE A 147 21.07 -2.98 4.04
CA ILE A 147 22.14 -3.09 3.04
C ILE A 147 21.71 -3.99 1.87
N ILE A 148 21.05 -5.12 2.15
CA ILE A 148 20.57 -6.04 1.11
C ILE A 148 19.47 -5.39 0.26
N ALA A 149 18.58 -4.60 0.87
CA ALA A 149 17.56 -3.84 0.14
C ALA A 149 18.20 -2.89 -0.87
N ASP A 150 19.17 -2.07 -0.45
CA ASP A 150 19.91 -1.18 -1.35
C ASP A 150 20.54 -1.95 -2.52
N GLU A 151 21.17 -3.09 -2.26
CA GLU A 151 21.81 -3.89 -3.31
C GLU A 151 20.80 -4.54 -4.28
N LEU A 152 19.58 -4.84 -3.81
CA LEU A 152 18.49 -5.36 -4.65
C LEU A 152 17.99 -4.31 -5.65
N THR A 153 18.07 -3.02 -5.32
CA THR A 153 17.68 -1.91 -6.20
C THR A 153 18.32 -2.05 -7.59
N HIS A 154 19.61 -2.37 -7.65
CA HIS A 154 20.33 -2.53 -8.92
C HIS A 154 19.82 -3.70 -9.76
N SER A 155 19.25 -4.73 -9.14
CA SER A 155 18.77 -5.93 -9.81
C SER A 155 17.29 -5.88 -10.20
N ALA A 156 16.52 -4.90 -9.71
CA ALA A 156 15.08 -4.78 -9.94
C ALA A 156 14.69 -4.97 -11.42
N SER A 157 15.35 -4.26 -12.34
CA SER A 157 15.08 -4.35 -13.78
C SER A 157 15.19 -5.78 -14.32
N ARG A 158 16.25 -6.50 -13.93
CA ARG A 158 16.48 -7.88 -14.39
C ARG A 158 15.55 -8.88 -13.71
N VAL A 159 15.23 -8.68 -12.44
CA VAL A 159 14.28 -9.52 -11.71
C VAL A 159 12.90 -9.45 -12.38
N ILE A 160 12.38 -8.24 -12.62
CA ILE A 160 11.10 -8.04 -13.32
C ILE A 160 11.13 -8.59 -14.75
N LYS A 161 12.25 -8.39 -15.46
CA LYS A 161 12.42 -8.94 -16.82
C LYS A 161 12.26 -10.45 -16.86
N TYR A 162 12.92 -11.17 -15.95
CA TYR A 162 12.88 -12.63 -15.88
C TYR A 162 11.66 -13.18 -15.14
N ALA A 163 10.98 -12.40 -14.30
CA ALA A 163 9.81 -12.85 -13.57
C ALA A 163 8.68 -13.25 -14.56
N PRO A 164 8.17 -14.48 -14.51
CA PRO A 164 7.05 -14.88 -15.36
C PRO A 164 5.77 -14.16 -14.93
N GLU A 165 4.89 -13.89 -15.90
CA GLU A 165 3.55 -13.38 -15.60
C GLU A 165 2.65 -14.52 -15.11
N SER A 166 1.72 -14.21 -14.21
CA SER A 166 0.84 -15.16 -13.51
C SER A 166 0.14 -16.18 -14.42
N TYR A 167 -0.39 -15.76 -15.58
CA TYR A 167 -1.06 -16.68 -16.53
C TYR A 167 -0.13 -17.76 -17.11
N ARG A 168 1.20 -17.58 -17.06
CA ARG A 168 2.13 -18.60 -17.53
C ARG A 168 2.14 -19.79 -16.59
N PHE A 169 1.94 -19.60 -15.28
CA PHE A 169 1.84 -20.70 -14.32
C PHE A 169 0.55 -21.51 -14.54
N GLU A 170 -0.56 -20.85 -14.86
CA GLU A 170 -1.82 -21.53 -15.22
C GLU A 170 -1.69 -22.40 -16.48
N LYS A 171 -0.77 -22.06 -17.39
CA LYS A 171 -0.47 -22.84 -18.60
C LYS A 171 0.61 -23.92 -18.42
N VAL A 172 1.30 -23.98 -17.28
CA VAL A 172 2.36 -24.98 -17.04
C VAL A 172 1.79 -26.39 -17.00
N ASP A 173 0.54 -26.56 -16.59
CA ASP A 173 -0.14 -27.86 -16.63
C ASP A 173 -0.33 -28.42 -18.05
N ASN A 174 -0.18 -27.59 -19.11
CA ASN A 174 -0.57 -27.98 -20.46
C ASN A 174 0.48 -27.87 -21.59
N SER A 175 1.73 -27.39 -21.39
CA SER A 175 2.86 -27.62 -22.35
C SER A 175 4.16 -26.83 -22.15
N ALA A 176 4.20 -25.74 -21.35
CA ALA A 176 5.37 -24.85 -21.32
C ALA A 176 6.24 -25.05 -20.07
N LYS A 177 7.47 -25.57 -20.25
CA LYS A 177 8.46 -25.68 -19.18
C LYS A 177 9.07 -24.30 -18.88
N LEU A 178 8.83 -23.76 -17.69
CA LEU A 178 9.48 -22.52 -17.20
C LEU A 178 11.01 -22.69 -17.16
N GLU A 179 11.75 -21.65 -17.56
CA GLU A 179 13.19 -21.64 -17.36
C GLU A 179 13.52 -21.54 -15.86
N LYS A 180 14.61 -22.17 -15.42
CA LYS A 180 15.05 -22.12 -14.00
C LYS A 180 15.20 -20.68 -13.48
N VAL A 181 15.59 -19.75 -14.34
CA VAL A 181 15.82 -18.34 -14.00
C VAL A 181 14.50 -17.62 -13.72
N GLU A 182 13.44 -18.00 -14.43
CA GLU A 182 12.08 -17.47 -14.24
C GLU A 182 11.54 -17.92 -12.88
N LEU A 183 11.75 -19.19 -12.52
CA LEU A 183 11.39 -19.72 -11.19
C LEU A 183 12.12 -18.97 -10.07
N TYR A 184 13.45 -18.80 -10.19
CA TYR A 184 14.21 -18.06 -9.19
C TYR A 184 13.83 -16.57 -9.11
N ALA A 185 13.44 -15.94 -10.23
CA ALA A 185 12.94 -14.57 -10.21
C ALA A 185 11.61 -14.46 -9.47
N HIS A 186 10.70 -15.42 -9.70
CA HIS A 186 9.43 -15.54 -8.98
C HIS A 186 9.65 -15.79 -7.48
N ASP A 187 10.51 -16.75 -7.11
CA ASP A 187 10.87 -17.03 -5.73
C ASP A 187 11.47 -15.79 -5.06
N LEU A 188 12.31 -15.03 -5.76
CA LEU A 188 12.89 -13.79 -5.23
C LEU A 188 11.81 -12.75 -4.90
N LEU A 189 10.82 -12.55 -5.78
CA LEU A 189 9.70 -11.63 -5.52
C LEU A 189 8.89 -12.05 -4.29
N ASN A 190 8.67 -13.35 -4.13
CA ASN A 190 8.00 -13.90 -2.95
C ASN A 190 8.85 -13.78 -1.68
N LEU A 191 10.17 -13.92 -1.76
CA LEU A 191 11.06 -13.74 -0.63
C LEU A 191 11.13 -12.30 -0.14
N ILE A 192 11.25 -11.33 -1.05
CA ILE A 192 11.28 -9.90 -0.68
C ILE A 192 9.91 -9.42 -0.19
N ALA A 193 8.85 -10.18 -0.37
CA ALA A 193 7.53 -9.88 0.17
C ALA A 193 7.42 -10.16 1.69
N ASP A 194 8.45 -10.68 2.37
CA ASP A 194 8.43 -10.84 3.83
C ASP A 194 8.18 -9.50 4.53
N LYS A 195 7.23 -9.50 5.48
CA LYS A 195 6.77 -8.28 6.16
C LYS A 195 7.91 -7.55 6.90
N ARG A 196 8.83 -8.29 7.54
CA ARG A 196 9.97 -7.69 8.27
C ARG A 196 10.94 -7.04 7.29
N PHE A 197 11.13 -7.66 6.12
CA PHE A 197 11.93 -7.07 5.06
C PHE A 197 11.27 -5.81 4.47
N CYS A 198 9.97 -5.85 4.15
CA CYS A 198 9.24 -4.67 3.67
C CYS A 198 9.31 -3.49 4.65
N LYS A 199 9.23 -3.74 5.96
CA LYS A 199 9.41 -2.72 6.98
C LYS A 199 10.78 -2.04 6.87
N VAL A 200 11.85 -2.83 6.78
CA VAL A 200 13.22 -2.31 6.62
C VAL A 200 13.41 -1.56 5.29
N VAL A 201 12.80 -2.05 4.21
CA VAL A 201 12.81 -1.37 2.90
C VAL A 201 12.18 0.02 3.03
N VAL A 202 11.01 0.14 3.67
CA VAL A 202 10.34 1.42 3.87
C VAL A 202 11.16 2.36 4.76
N GLU A 203 11.74 1.86 5.85
CA GLU A 203 12.50 2.67 6.82
C GLU A 203 13.87 3.14 6.29
N SER A 204 14.59 2.28 5.58
CA SER A 204 16.02 2.50 5.29
C SER A 204 16.36 2.53 3.81
N SER A 205 15.53 1.96 2.92
CA SER A 205 15.83 1.85 1.49
C SER A 205 14.58 2.04 0.60
N PRO A 206 13.88 3.18 0.70
CA PRO A 206 12.65 3.42 -0.08
C PRO A 206 12.92 3.47 -1.59
N ILE A 207 14.18 3.72 -2.00
CA ILE A 207 14.62 3.65 -3.39
C ILE A 207 14.44 2.25 -4.01
N THR A 208 14.49 1.20 -3.20
CA THR A 208 14.25 -0.18 -3.65
C THR A 208 12.81 -0.32 -4.14
N THR A 209 11.85 0.19 -3.37
CA THR A 209 10.44 0.24 -3.76
C THR A 209 10.28 0.95 -5.10
N PHE A 210 10.82 2.17 -5.21
CA PHE A 210 10.78 2.94 -6.46
C PHE A 210 11.33 2.14 -7.65
N ALA A 211 12.48 1.48 -7.49
CA ALA A 211 13.10 0.72 -8.58
C ALA A 211 12.23 -0.45 -9.05
N PHE A 212 11.58 -1.20 -8.14
CA PHE A 212 10.71 -2.31 -8.53
C PHE A 212 9.46 -1.82 -9.25
N PHE A 213 8.72 -0.85 -8.70
CA PHE A 213 7.48 -0.36 -9.31
C PHE A 213 7.74 0.37 -10.63
N ARG A 214 8.80 1.17 -10.71
CA ARG A 214 9.20 1.83 -11.96
C ARG A 214 9.60 0.84 -13.05
N GLU A 215 10.23 -0.28 -12.70
CA GLU A 215 10.59 -1.30 -13.69
C GLU A 215 9.40 -2.16 -14.13
N ILE A 216 8.42 -2.39 -13.23
CA ILE A 216 7.13 -2.98 -13.60
C ILE A 216 6.41 -2.09 -14.61
N GLU A 217 6.37 -0.78 -14.34
CA GLU A 217 5.77 0.21 -15.22
C GLU A 217 6.46 0.26 -16.58
N LYS A 218 7.78 0.51 -16.62
CA LYS A 218 8.54 0.59 -17.87
C LYS A 218 8.41 -0.65 -18.73
N GLN A 219 8.41 -1.83 -18.12
CA GLN A 219 8.33 -3.11 -18.84
C GLN A 219 6.89 -3.52 -19.16
N HIS A 220 5.88 -2.79 -18.66
CA HIS A 220 4.45 -3.09 -18.82
C HIS A 220 4.07 -4.50 -18.32
N LYS A 221 4.79 -5.02 -17.32
CA LYS A 221 4.60 -6.38 -16.77
C LYS A 221 3.79 -6.34 -15.48
N TYR A 222 2.54 -5.91 -15.55
CA TYR A 222 1.72 -5.69 -14.36
C TYR A 222 1.25 -6.98 -13.65
N LYS A 223 1.31 -8.11 -14.34
CA LYS A 223 0.82 -9.41 -13.86
C LYS A 223 1.90 -10.31 -13.27
N VAL A 224 3.06 -9.74 -12.88
CA VAL A 224 4.09 -10.45 -12.11
C VAL A 224 3.61 -10.71 -10.69
N ASP A 225 4.16 -11.72 -10.03
CA ASP A 225 3.82 -12.06 -8.65
C ASP A 225 4.45 -11.08 -7.65
N ILE A 226 3.91 -9.87 -7.60
CA ILE A 226 4.35 -8.78 -6.71
C ILE A 226 3.26 -8.41 -5.69
N ARG A 227 2.14 -9.13 -5.67
CA ARG A 227 0.94 -8.76 -4.91
C ARG A 227 1.22 -8.64 -3.42
N VAL A 228 1.89 -9.63 -2.85
CA VAL A 228 2.21 -9.64 -1.41
C VAL A 228 3.24 -8.57 -1.07
N PHE A 229 4.24 -8.38 -1.92
CA PHE A 229 5.23 -7.31 -1.75
C PHE A 229 4.58 -5.93 -1.77
N ALA A 230 3.72 -5.66 -2.75
CA ALA A 230 3.03 -4.39 -2.89
C ALA A 230 2.14 -4.08 -1.68
N ARG A 231 1.33 -5.06 -1.25
CA ARG A 231 0.50 -4.94 -0.04
C ARG A 231 1.35 -4.63 1.20
N ASN A 232 2.43 -5.38 1.42
CA ASN A 232 3.25 -5.22 2.61
C ASN A 232 4.03 -3.90 2.59
N ILE A 233 4.56 -3.47 1.45
CA ILE A 233 5.21 -2.16 1.33
C ILE A 233 4.24 -1.02 1.64
N VAL A 234 3.04 -1.02 1.05
CA VAL A 234 2.05 0.04 1.31
C VAL A 234 1.57 0.01 2.76
N SER A 235 1.31 -1.18 3.30
CA SER A 235 0.90 -1.32 4.70
C SER A 235 1.98 -0.83 5.68
N GLU A 236 3.25 -1.15 5.45
CA GLU A 236 4.35 -0.70 6.30
C GLU A 236 4.65 0.79 6.10
N ALA A 237 4.50 1.31 4.87
CA ALA A 237 4.64 2.75 4.58
C ALA A 237 3.55 3.57 5.27
N ILE A 238 2.30 3.13 5.28
CA ILE A 238 1.25 3.83 6.03
C ILE A 238 1.47 3.68 7.54
N THR A 239 1.90 2.51 8.00
CA THR A 239 2.12 2.29 9.43
C THR A 239 3.26 3.16 9.99
N ASN A 240 4.32 3.36 9.20
CA ASN A 240 5.47 4.17 9.56
C ASN A 240 5.26 5.66 9.18
N LYS A 241 5.13 6.53 10.19
CA LYS A 241 4.96 7.99 9.99
C LYS A 241 6.20 8.68 9.42
N ASP A 242 7.37 8.04 9.46
CA ASP A 242 8.61 8.51 8.85
C ASP A 242 8.79 7.99 7.41
N SER A 243 7.76 7.37 6.82
CA SER A 243 7.85 6.84 5.45
C SER A 243 7.71 7.92 4.39
N PHE A 244 8.05 7.55 3.15
CA PHE A 244 7.88 8.41 1.98
C PHE A 244 6.44 8.92 1.79
N ILE A 245 5.40 8.23 2.27
CA ILE A 245 3.99 8.68 2.11
C ILE A 245 3.70 9.96 2.93
N TYR A 246 4.45 10.18 4.01
CA TYR A 246 4.29 11.36 4.88
C TYR A 246 5.21 12.51 4.48
N HIS A 247 6.36 12.20 3.88
CA HIS A 247 7.33 13.19 3.41
C HIS A 247 7.14 13.60 1.94
N GLU A 248 6.42 12.83 1.12
CA GLU A 248 6.08 13.21 -0.26
C GLU A 248 4.70 13.91 -0.36
N THR A 249 4.41 14.84 0.56
CA THR A 249 3.09 15.49 0.66
C THR A 249 3.10 16.95 0.21
N GLU A 250 4.05 17.75 0.68
CA GLU A 250 4.13 19.20 0.47
C GLU A 250 5.56 19.70 0.24
N GLY A 251 5.71 20.71 -0.62
CA GLY A 251 7.03 21.25 -0.98
C GLY A 251 7.70 22.12 0.09
N TYR A 252 6.95 22.66 1.07
CA TYR A 252 7.51 23.57 2.08
C TYR A 252 8.46 22.85 3.04
N ASP A 253 8.01 21.74 3.64
CA ASP A 253 8.83 20.96 4.58
C ASP A 253 9.71 19.92 3.89
N SER A 254 9.35 19.47 2.68
CA SER A 254 9.97 18.32 2.01
C SER A 254 10.72 18.67 0.72
N GLY A 255 10.80 19.95 0.37
CA GLY A 255 11.54 20.45 -0.78
C GLY A 255 11.09 19.83 -2.10
N LEU A 256 12.05 19.57 -3.00
CA LEU A 256 11.76 19.04 -4.34
C LEU A 256 11.05 17.67 -4.30
N ILE A 257 11.45 16.80 -3.37
CA ILE A 257 10.89 15.45 -3.22
C ILE A 257 9.41 15.51 -2.81
N GLY A 258 9.05 16.48 -1.95
CA GLY A 258 7.66 16.77 -1.61
C GLY A 258 6.78 17.14 -2.80
N ASN A 259 7.35 17.81 -3.81
CA ASN A 259 6.62 18.24 -5.01
C ASN A 259 6.55 17.14 -6.09
N GLU A 260 7.68 16.49 -6.38
CA GLU A 260 7.74 15.46 -7.43
C GLU A 260 7.11 14.13 -7.00
N LYS A 261 7.13 13.83 -5.69
CA LYS A 261 6.55 12.62 -5.09
C LYS A 261 6.97 11.33 -5.82
N PRO A 262 8.28 11.13 -6.11
CA PRO A 262 8.73 10.13 -7.07
C PRO A 262 8.34 8.69 -6.68
N ILE A 263 8.38 8.35 -5.40
CA ILE A 263 8.04 6.99 -4.95
C ILE A 263 6.52 6.82 -5.00
N THR A 264 5.77 7.76 -4.43
CA THR A 264 4.31 7.74 -4.38
C THR A 264 3.72 7.69 -5.79
N GLN A 265 4.20 8.53 -6.70
CA GLN A 265 3.78 8.51 -8.12
C GLN A 265 4.09 7.15 -8.74
N SER A 266 5.31 6.61 -8.57
CA SER A 266 5.68 5.32 -9.18
C SER A 266 4.79 4.14 -8.76
N ILE A 267 4.13 4.21 -7.60
CA ILE A 267 3.24 3.15 -7.10
C ILE A 267 1.79 3.42 -7.51
N PHE A 268 1.32 4.66 -7.34
CA PHE A 268 -0.12 4.96 -7.32
C PHE A 268 -0.63 5.68 -8.58
N SER A 269 0.24 6.29 -9.40
CA SER A 269 -0.22 7.09 -10.55
C SER A 269 -0.38 6.32 -11.86
N ASN A 270 -0.29 5.00 -11.81
CA ASN A 270 -0.61 4.12 -12.93
C ASN A 270 -1.77 3.18 -12.57
N PHE A 271 -3.00 3.57 -12.92
CA PHE A 271 -4.19 2.80 -12.56
C PHE A 271 -4.17 1.36 -13.12
N ASP A 272 -3.65 1.12 -14.33
CA ASP A 272 -3.65 -0.23 -14.91
C ASP A 272 -2.73 -1.17 -14.13
N MET A 273 -1.60 -0.63 -13.65
CA MET A 273 -0.70 -1.37 -12.76
C MET A 273 -1.37 -1.65 -11.42
N VAL A 274 -1.97 -0.63 -10.79
CA VAL A 274 -2.64 -0.78 -9.49
C VAL A 274 -3.75 -1.82 -9.57
N GLU A 275 -4.61 -1.74 -10.58
CA GLU A 275 -5.74 -2.67 -10.78
C GLU A 275 -5.25 -4.09 -11.11
N SER A 276 -4.17 -4.24 -11.87
CA SER A 276 -3.60 -5.56 -12.20
C SER A 276 -2.96 -6.24 -10.99
N ILE A 277 -2.32 -5.48 -10.10
CA ILE A 277 -1.75 -5.99 -8.85
C ILE A 277 -2.88 -6.32 -7.87
N GLY A 278 -3.88 -5.45 -7.74
CA GLY A 278 -5.14 -5.68 -7.01
C GLY A 278 -5.05 -5.63 -5.48
N THR A 279 -3.86 -5.80 -4.89
CA THR A 279 -3.65 -5.88 -3.43
C THR A 279 -3.00 -4.63 -2.82
N ILE A 280 -2.75 -3.59 -3.62
CA ILE A 280 -2.07 -2.36 -3.20
C ILE A 280 -2.82 -1.65 -2.07
N PHE A 281 -4.15 -1.64 -2.14
CA PHE A 281 -5.01 -0.98 -1.15
C PHE A 281 -5.60 -1.95 -0.11
N ASP A 282 -5.04 -3.15 0.05
CA ASP A 282 -5.48 -4.08 1.09
C ASP A 282 -5.04 -3.59 2.47
N ALA A 283 -5.97 -2.98 3.21
CA ALA A 283 -5.70 -2.45 4.55
C ALA A 283 -5.75 -3.56 5.63
N PRO A 284 -4.85 -3.54 6.62
CA PRO A 284 -5.03 -4.33 7.83
C PRO A 284 -6.18 -3.72 8.65
N PHE A 285 -7.32 -4.41 8.73
CA PHE A 285 -8.47 -3.94 9.50
C PHE A 285 -8.08 -3.62 10.96
N THR A 286 -8.57 -2.49 11.48
CA THR A 286 -8.59 -2.10 12.92
C THR A 286 -7.27 -1.68 13.60
N LYS A 287 -6.22 -1.29 12.86
CA LYS A 287 -4.93 -0.86 13.48
C LYS A 287 -4.52 0.59 13.25
N TRP A 288 -5.17 1.28 12.32
CA TRP A 288 -4.73 2.61 11.89
C TRP A 288 -5.47 3.75 12.57
N ASP A 289 -4.71 4.75 13.00
CA ASP A 289 -5.20 6.04 13.52
C ASP A 289 -5.65 6.98 12.38
N ALA A 290 -6.28 8.09 12.72
CA ALA A 290 -6.76 9.06 11.73
C ALA A 290 -5.66 9.57 10.77
N PRO A 291 -4.45 9.97 11.21
CA PRO A 291 -3.34 10.32 10.31
C PRO A 291 -2.94 9.20 9.32
N GLN A 292 -3.03 7.93 9.73
CA GLN A 292 -2.78 6.78 8.86
C GLN A 292 -3.88 6.59 7.81
N TRP A 293 -5.14 6.73 8.20
CA TRP A 293 -6.24 6.75 7.24
C TRP A 293 -6.21 7.95 6.30
N GLU A 294 -5.69 9.09 6.75
CA GLU A 294 -5.50 10.27 5.91
C GLU A 294 -4.43 10.01 4.84
N ALA A 295 -3.29 9.44 5.23
CA ALA A 295 -2.25 9.01 4.30
C ALA A 295 -2.79 8.00 3.28
N TYR A 296 -3.56 7.00 3.73
CA TYR A 296 -4.25 6.05 2.86
C TYR A 296 -5.21 6.75 1.88
N SER A 297 -6.04 7.66 2.37
CA SER A 297 -6.97 8.47 1.56
C SER A 297 -6.24 9.24 0.46
N ARG A 298 -5.11 9.89 0.78
CA ARG A 298 -4.29 10.63 -0.20
C ARG A 298 -3.77 9.74 -1.33
N VAL A 299 -3.23 8.57 -1.02
CA VAL A 299 -2.69 7.68 -2.06
C VAL A 299 -3.79 7.06 -2.93
N VAL A 300 -4.96 6.80 -2.36
CA VAL A 300 -6.14 6.36 -3.14
C VAL A 300 -6.61 7.47 -4.09
N LEU A 301 -6.63 8.73 -3.65
CA LEU A 301 -6.99 9.86 -4.49
C LEU A 301 -6.05 10.05 -5.69
N ILE A 302 -4.74 9.81 -5.52
CA ILE A 302 -3.78 9.84 -6.65
C ILE A 302 -4.14 8.80 -7.71
N THR A 303 -4.50 7.58 -7.32
CA THR A 303 -4.91 6.54 -8.27
C THR A 303 -6.25 6.85 -8.92
N ILE A 304 -7.21 7.39 -8.16
CA ILE A 304 -8.49 7.87 -8.71
C ILE A 304 -8.25 8.97 -9.74
N GLU A 305 -7.37 9.91 -9.46
CA GLU A 305 -7.06 11.00 -10.38
C GLU A 305 -6.57 10.47 -11.74
N ASN A 306 -5.66 9.50 -11.73
CA ASN A 306 -5.19 8.85 -12.96
C ASN A 306 -6.29 8.02 -13.66
N LEU A 307 -7.16 7.34 -12.90
CA LEU A 307 -8.33 6.64 -13.46
C LEU A 307 -9.25 7.61 -14.22
N LEU A 308 -9.48 8.80 -13.65
CA LEU A 308 -10.36 9.81 -14.23
C LEU A 308 -9.74 10.49 -15.47
N GLU A 309 -8.47 10.29 -15.77
CA GLU A 309 -7.88 10.75 -17.05
C GLU A 309 -8.20 9.81 -18.21
N LYS A 310 -8.59 8.56 -17.92
CA LYS A 310 -8.94 7.58 -18.95
C LYS A 310 -10.28 7.91 -19.59
N LYS A 311 -10.45 7.59 -20.87
CA LYS A 311 -11.73 7.81 -21.58
C LYS A 311 -12.88 6.92 -21.10
N PHE A 312 -12.57 5.72 -20.62
CA PHE A 312 -13.55 4.74 -20.17
C PHE A 312 -13.19 4.27 -18.76
N ILE A 313 -14.19 4.28 -17.87
CA ILE A 313 -14.07 3.74 -16.51
C ILE A 313 -14.65 2.33 -16.55
N ASN A 314 -13.77 1.32 -16.50
CA ASN A 314 -14.18 -0.07 -16.29
C ASN A 314 -14.63 -0.27 -14.82
N PRO A 315 -15.31 -1.38 -14.49
CA PRO A 315 -15.51 -1.77 -13.09
C PRO A 315 -14.14 -1.85 -12.38
N CYS A 316 -13.94 -1.02 -11.37
CA CYS A 316 -12.66 -0.90 -10.65
C CYS A 316 -12.74 -1.65 -9.31
N TYR A 317 -12.23 -2.87 -9.27
CA TYR A 317 -12.25 -3.67 -8.04
C TYR A 317 -11.38 -3.03 -6.95
N THR A 318 -10.21 -2.53 -7.31
CA THR A 318 -9.23 -2.00 -6.35
C THR A 318 -9.70 -0.72 -5.68
N ILE A 319 -10.33 0.19 -6.43
CA ILE A 319 -10.94 1.42 -5.89
C ILE A 319 -12.14 1.08 -5.01
N TYR A 320 -12.99 0.15 -5.43
CA TYR A 320 -14.13 -0.27 -4.62
C TYR A 320 -13.68 -0.89 -3.29
N SER A 321 -12.68 -1.77 -3.32
CA SER A 321 -12.05 -2.33 -2.13
C SER A 321 -11.50 -1.21 -1.23
N ALA A 322 -10.84 -0.21 -1.82
CA ALA A 322 -10.28 0.90 -1.07
C ALA A 322 -11.34 1.77 -0.38
N MET A 323 -12.45 2.05 -1.06
CA MET A 323 -13.60 2.77 -0.51
C MET A 323 -14.24 1.98 0.63
N ASN A 324 -14.41 0.67 0.47
CA ASN A 324 -14.92 -0.20 1.51
C ASN A 324 -13.99 -0.23 2.74
N ASN A 325 -12.67 -0.19 2.56
CA ASN A 325 -11.72 -0.08 3.68
C ASN A 325 -11.88 1.24 4.45
N LEU A 326 -12.00 2.37 3.73
CA LEU A 326 -12.26 3.68 4.35
C LEU A 326 -13.61 3.72 5.07
N GLU A 327 -14.66 3.17 4.47
CA GLU A 327 -15.98 3.08 5.10
C GLU A 327 -15.98 2.21 6.36
N ASN A 328 -15.21 1.11 6.36
CA ASN A 328 -15.03 0.25 7.53
C ASN A 328 -14.13 0.87 8.60
N SER A 329 -13.33 1.89 8.26
CA SER A 329 -12.51 2.62 9.23
C SER A 329 -13.36 3.37 10.25
N VAL A 330 -14.65 3.61 10.00
CA VAL A 330 -15.59 4.28 10.91
C VAL A 330 -16.70 3.35 11.42
N ARG A 331 -16.49 2.03 11.38
CA ARG A 331 -17.48 1.04 11.84
C ARG A 331 -17.80 1.17 13.33
N ASP A 332 -16.88 1.69 14.11
CA ASP A 332 -16.96 1.90 15.55
C ASP A 332 -17.53 3.26 15.96
N LEU A 333 -18.15 4.02 15.04
CA LEU A 333 -18.81 5.30 15.35
C LEU A 333 -19.79 5.25 16.52
N TYR A 334 -20.49 4.14 16.72
CA TYR A 334 -21.41 3.94 17.83
C TYR A 334 -20.73 4.03 19.21
N THR A 335 -19.40 3.82 19.29
CA THR A 335 -18.61 3.95 20.53
C THR A 335 -18.52 5.38 21.04
N LEU A 336 -18.88 6.37 20.20
CA LEU A 336 -18.94 7.77 20.59
C LEU A 336 -20.10 8.08 21.55
N ASN A 337 -21.09 7.19 21.67
CA ASN A 337 -22.19 7.35 22.62
C ASN A 337 -21.64 7.43 24.07
N GLY A 338 -21.91 8.53 24.76
CA GLY A 338 -21.46 8.75 26.14
C GLY A 338 -19.97 9.07 26.32
N SER A 339 -19.22 9.35 25.25
CA SER A 339 -17.80 9.75 25.35
C SER A 339 -17.67 11.20 25.86
N PRO A 340 -16.84 11.47 26.90
CA PRO A 340 -16.75 12.81 27.51
C PRO A 340 -15.93 13.82 26.71
N ASN A 341 -15.01 13.38 25.83
CA ASN A 341 -14.15 14.24 25.00
C ASN A 341 -14.15 13.78 23.54
N MET A 342 -15.07 14.31 22.72
CA MET A 342 -15.21 13.92 21.31
C MET A 342 -14.12 14.50 20.39
N GLY A 343 -13.58 15.68 20.72
CA GLY A 343 -12.60 16.39 19.87
C GLY A 343 -11.22 15.73 19.81
N GLU A 344 -10.86 14.90 20.79
CA GLU A 344 -9.61 14.13 20.82
C GLU A 344 -9.85 12.64 20.48
N ASN A 345 -11.09 12.28 20.12
CA ASN A 345 -11.44 10.90 19.83
C ASN A 345 -11.01 10.54 18.41
N ASP A 346 -10.08 9.59 18.29
CA ASP A 346 -9.59 9.09 17.01
C ASP A 346 -10.72 8.62 16.07
N THR A 347 -11.81 8.06 16.60
CA THR A 347 -12.99 7.65 15.80
C THR A 347 -13.66 8.84 15.10
N TYR A 348 -13.72 10.00 15.78
CA TYR A 348 -14.26 11.22 15.21
C TYR A 348 -13.31 11.85 14.18
N GLU A 349 -11.99 11.81 14.45
CA GLU A 349 -10.99 12.25 13.46
C GLU A 349 -10.98 11.35 12.21
N ARG A 350 -11.14 10.02 12.37
CA ARG A 350 -11.34 9.08 11.25
C ARG A 350 -12.58 9.43 10.44
N LEU A 351 -13.69 9.84 11.07
CA LEU A 351 -14.88 10.31 10.36
C LEU A 351 -14.58 11.52 9.48
N LYS A 352 -13.87 12.53 10.00
CA LYS A 352 -13.48 13.71 9.22
C LYS A 352 -12.63 13.32 8.00
N VAL A 353 -11.67 12.41 8.19
CA VAL A 353 -10.83 11.91 7.09
C VAL A 353 -11.67 11.26 5.99
N VAL A 354 -12.63 10.40 6.37
CA VAL A 354 -13.47 9.69 5.41
C VAL A 354 -14.44 10.64 4.69
N ILE A 355 -15.03 11.62 5.38
CA ILE A 355 -15.86 12.63 4.74
C ILE A 355 -15.03 13.51 3.78
N GLY A 356 -13.85 13.96 4.22
CA GLY A 356 -12.93 14.73 3.38
C GLY A 356 -12.44 13.94 2.16
N PHE A 357 -12.32 12.61 2.25
CA PHE A 357 -12.08 11.75 1.09
C PHE A 357 -13.23 11.82 0.08
N ILE A 358 -14.47 11.66 0.53
CA ILE A 358 -15.67 11.70 -0.33
C ILE A 358 -15.80 13.07 -1.00
N GLU A 359 -15.57 14.16 -0.25
CA GLU A 359 -15.55 15.53 -0.74
C GLU A 359 -14.50 15.72 -1.85
N LYS A 360 -13.24 15.36 -1.59
CA LYS A 360 -12.14 15.49 -2.57
C LYS A 360 -12.38 14.64 -3.81
N PHE A 361 -12.90 13.41 -3.64
CA PHE A 361 -13.24 12.55 -4.77
C PHE A 361 -14.38 13.17 -5.60
N LEU A 362 -15.43 13.69 -4.96
CA LEU A 362 -16.51 14.37 -5.69
C LEU A 362 -15.99 15.59 -6.47
N LYS A 363 -15.08 16.39 -5.89
CA LYS A 363 -14.43 17.50 -6.61
C LYS A 363 -13.65 17.03 -7.83
N LEU A 364 -12.87 15.95 -7.72
CA LEU A 364 -12.16 15.35 -8.86
C LEU A 364 -13.11 14.90 -9.98
N LEU A 365 -14.29 14.36 -9.62
CA LEU A 365 -15.32 14.02 -10.59
C LEU A 365 -15.90 15.27 -11.26
N GLU A 366 -16.20 16.33 -10.51
CA GLU A 366 -16.66 17.60 -11.07
C GLU A 366 -15.66 18.23 -12.05
N GLU A 367 -14.36 18.14 -11.72
CA GLU A 367 -13.28 18.69 -12.54
C GLU A 367 -13.01 17.87 -13.80
N LYS A 368 -12.80 16.55 -13.67
CA LYS A 368 -12.33 15.69 -14.77
C LYS A 368 -13.44 15.02 -15.57
N ARG A 369 -14.69 15.04 -15.09
CA ARG A 369 -15.84 14.35 -15.71
C ARG A 369 -17.07 15.20 -15.96
N ALA A 370 -16.96 16.54 -15.95
CA ALA A 370 -18.09 17.47 -16.05
C ALA A 370 -19.16 17.14 -17.12
N ASP A 371 -18.75 16.60 -18.27
CA ASP A 371 -19.63 16.31 -19.42
C ASP A 371 -20.24 14.90 -19.42
N GLU A 372 -19.92 14.06 -18.43
CA GLU A 372 -20.41 12.67 -18.38
C GLU A 372 -21.89 12.63 -18.03
N LYS A 373 -22.69 11.90 -18.83
CA LYS A 373 -24.13 11.75 -18.58
C LYS A 373 -24.37 10.74 -17.46
N ILE A 374 -24.87 11.22 -16.33
CA ILE A 374 -25.13 10.39 -15.15
C ILE A 374 -26.57 9.87 -15.19
N LYS A 375 -26.72 8.54 -15.11
CA LYS A 375 -28.02 7.90 -14.90
C LYS A 375 -28.50 8.15 -13.47
N LEU A 376 -29.47 9.06 -13.31
CA LEU A 376 -29.97 9.47 -11.98
C LEU A 376 -30.66 8.34 -11.20
N ARG A 377 -31.37 7.44 -11.89
CA ARG A 377 -32.03 6.28 -11.29
C ARG A 377 -31.32 5.00 -11.72
N SER A 378 -30.64 4.32 -10.79
CA SER A 378 -30.31 2.91 -10.97
C SER A 378 -31.61 2.10 -11.00
N LEU A 379 -31.71 1.08 -11.85
CA LEU A 379 -32.90 0.21 -11.89
C LEU A 379 -32.87 -0.65 -10.63
N ASP A 380 -33.84 -0.46 -9.73
CA ASP A 380 -34.08 -1.23 -8.50
C ASP A 380 -34.53 -2.69 -8.77
N LYS A 381 -34.10 -3.31 -9.88
CA LYS A 381 -34.47 -4.69 -10.21
C LYS A 381 -33.26 -5.60 -10.21
N GLU A 382 -33.15 -6.42 -9.16
CA GLU A 382 -32.55 -7.77 -9.05
C GLU A 382 -31.15 -8.07 -9.62
N ASN A 383 -30.55 -7.20 -10.45
CA ASN A 383 -29.19 -7.34 -10.97
C ASN A 383 -28.23 -6.56 -10.10
N ILE A 384 -27.74 -7.29 -9.10
CA ILE A 384 -26.89 -6.83 -8.02
C ILE A 384 -25.44 -6.69 -8.57
N TYR A 385 -24.78 -5.58 -8.23
CA TYR A 385 -23.35 -5.26 -8.45
C TYR A 385 -22.86 -4.84 -9.85
N TYR A 386 -23.30 -5.43 -10.97
CA TYR A 386 -22.66 -5.17 -12.28
C TYR A 386 -22.98 -3.82 -12.94
N ASP A 387 -24.12 -3.21 -12.60
CA ASP A 387 -24.57 -1.94 -13.20
C ASP A 387 -24.22 -0.70 -12.36
N ARG A 388 -23.50 -0.86 -11.24
CA ARG A 388 -23.15 0.27 -10.36
C ARG A 388 -22.00 1.07 -10.95
N THR A 389 -22.22 2.38 -11.08
CA THR A 389 -21.20 3.33 -11.51
C THR A 389 -20.35 3.79 -10.33
N ILE A 390 -19.22 4.44 -10.62
CA ILE A 390 -18.36 5.07 -9.60
C ILE A 390 -19.14 6.07 -8.73
N TYR A 391 -20.11 6.77 -9.31
CA TYR A 391 -21.04 7.65 -8.60
C TYR A 391 -21.92 6.89 -7.62
N ASP A 392 -22.43 5.71 -8.01
CA ASP A 392 -23.26 4.89 -7.13
C ASP A 392 -22.43 4.36 -5.94
N HIS A 393 -21.18 3.96 -6.17
CA HIS A 393 -20.30 3.55 -5.07
C HIS A 393 -20.01 4.69 -4.10
N LEU A 394 -19.77 5.90 -4.60
CA LEU A 394 -19.49 7.06 -3.75
C LEU A 394 -20.71 7.48 -2.94
N VAL A 395 -21.90 7.47 -3.55
CA VAL A 395 -23.16 7.75 -2.84
C VAL A 395 -23.43 6.68 -1.79
N ASN A 396 -23.24 5.40 -2.11
CA ASN A 396 -23.43 4.31 -1.15
C ASN A 396 -22.48 4.45 0.04
N MET A 397 -21.21 4.79 -0.21
CA MET A 397 -20.24 5.02 0.87
C MET A 397 -20.72 6.11 1.85
N LEU A 398 -21.20 7.26 1.34
CA LEU A 398 -21.74 8.32 2.20
C LEU A 398 -23.02 7.86 2.92
N PHE A 399 -23.90 7.13 2.24
CA PHE A 399 -25.10 6.57 2.84
C PHE A 399 -24.79 5.62 4.00
N GLU A 400 -23.84 4.71 3.84
CA GLU A 400 -23.42 3.78 4.91
C GLU A 400 -22.80 4.53 6.11
N ILE A 401 -22.06 5.61 5.86
CA ILE A 401 -21.55 6.48 6.93
C ILE A 401 -22.70 7.18 7.67
N ILE A 402 -23.70 7.70 6.94
CA ILE A 402 -24.92 8.26 7.55
C ILE A 402 -25.64 7.20 8.38
N CYS A 403 -25.75 5.97 7.87
CA CYS A 403 -26.34 4.85 8.62
C CYS A 403 -25.59 4.63 9.94
N LYS A 404 -24.26 4.49 9.91
CA LYS A 404 -23.43 4.30 11.11
C LYS A 404 -23.54 5.48 12.09
N ALA A 405 -23.53 6.70 11.58
CA ALA A 405 -23.67 7.92 12.39
C ALA A 405 -25.06 8.07 13.00
N SER A 406 -26.11 7.57 12.34
CA SER A 406 -27.49 7.65 12.83
C SER A 406 -27.75 6.81 14.09
N PHE A 407 -26.88 5.84 14.39
CA PHE A 407 -26.92 5.09 15.66
C PHE A 407 -26.30 5.84 16.85
N ILE A 408 -25.76 7.04 16.63
CA ILE A 408 -25.30 7.92 17.71
C ILE A 408 -26.52 8.68 18.24
N LYS A 409 -26.96 8.35 19.46
CA LYS A 409 -28.24 8.85 20.02
C LYS A 409 -28.07 9.93 21.08
N SER A 410 -26.99 9.87 21.85
CA SER A 410 -26.80 10.73 23.01
C SER A 410 -25.32 11.01 23.22
N SER A 411 -24.92 12.26 22.98
CA SER A 411 -23.66 12.80 23.44
C SER A 411 -23.88 13.58 24.74
N SER A 412 -22.82 13.76 25.52
CA SER A 412 -22.82 14.53 26.77
C SER A 412 -23.39 15.94 26.60
N SER A 413 -23.37 16.47 25.36
CA SER A 413 -24.05 17.71 24.97
C SER A 413 -24.74 17.58 23.59
N SER A 414 -25.92 18.19 23.41
CA SER A 414 -26.61 18.25 22.10
C SER A 414 -25.78 18.96 21.01
N PHE A 415 -24.79 19.78 21.39
CA PHE A 415 -23.89 20.47 20.46
C PHE A 415 -22.93 19.49 19.76
N GLU A 416 -22.42 18.49 20.47
CA GLU A 416 -21.51 17.48 19.92
C GLU A 416 -22.17 16.62 18.84
N LEU A 417 -23.43 16.19 19.07
CA LEU A 417 -24.20 15.44 18.09
C LEU A 417 -24.48 16.27 16.83
N TRP A 418 -24.82 17.55 17.00
CA TRP A 418 -24.95 18.49 15.89
C TRP A 418 -23.65 18.62 15.11
N ASN A 419 -22.50 18.66 15.78
CA ASN A 419 -21.20 18.75 15.12
C ASN A 419 -20.92 17.54 14.22
N ILE A 420 -21.30 16.34 14.65
CA ILE A 420 -21.16 15.13 13.83
C ILE A 420 -22.17 15.11 12.69
N HIS A 421 -23.46 15.14 13.02
CA HIS A 421 -24.53 14.92 12.05
C HIS A 421 -24.63 16.07 11.04
N HIS A 422 -24.57 17.31 11.52
CA HIS A 422 -24.68 18.48 10.68
C HIS A 422 -23.31 18.96 10.17
N ASN A 423 -22.41 19.40 11.05
CA ASN A 423 -21.21 20.13 10.62
C ASN A 423 -20.17 19.25 9.90
N THR A 424 -20.08 17.97 10.27
CA THR A 424 -19.11 17.05 9.66
C THR A 424 -19.71 16.33 8.45
N ILE A 425 -20.89 15.73 8.60
CA ILE A 425 -21.45 14.86 7.55
C ILE A 425 -22.31 15.64 6.56
N TRP A 426 -23.28 16.41 7.03
CA TRP A 426 -24.31 16.95 6.15
C TRP A 426 -23.91 18.24 5.44
N SER A 427 -23.35 19.19 6.20
CA SER A 427 -23.06 20.54 5.71
C SER A 427 -22.00 20.55 4.62
N GLU A 428 -21.10 19.56 4.63
CA GLU A 428 -20.08 19.39 3.59
C GLU A 428 -20.70 19.29 2.18
N PHE A 429 -21.80 18.54 2.05
CA PHE A 429 -22.44 18.28 0.76
C PHE A 429 -23.69 19.11 0.49
N PHE A 430 -24.34 19.64 1.52
CA PHE A 430 -25.66 20.28 1.39
C PHE A 430 -25.68 21.76 1.82
N ASN A 431 -24.56 22.35 2.22
CA ASN A 431 -24.48 23.80 2.40
C ASN A 431 -24.70 24.57 1.10
N TYR A 432 -25.09 25.84 1.25
CA TYR A 432 -25.27 26.76 0.13
C TYR A 432 -24.02 26.83 -0.76
N GLY A 433 -24.20 26.66 -2.07
CA GLY A 433 -23.12 26.73 -3.06
C GLY A 433 -22.22 25.50 -3.13
N SER A 434 -22.35 24.53 -2.22
CA SER A 434 -21.54 23.31 -2.25
C SER A 434 -22.02 22.37 -3.36
N PHE A 435 -21.13 21.92 -4.24
CA PHE A 435 -21.43 20.93 -5.29
C PHE A 435 -22.67 21.26 -6.17
N ASP A 436 -22.76 22.50 -6.66
CA ASP A 436 -23.87 22.98 -7.50
C ASP A 436 -23.73 22.64 -8.99
N THR A 437 -22.70 21.89 -9.38
CA THR A 437 -22.53 21.41 -10.76
C THR A 437 -23.57 20.33 -11.10
N TYR A 438 -23.60 19.90 -12.38
CA TYR A 438 -24.45 18.77 -12.79
C TYR A 438 -24.15 17.49 -12.00
N ILE A 439 -22.86 17.19 -11.77
CA ILE A 439 -22.40 15.99 -11.06
C ILE A 439 -22.75 16.07 -9.58
N GLY A 440 -22.45 17.20 -8.94
CA GLY A 440 -22.80 17.44 -7.55
C GLY A 440 -24.30 17.31 -7.29
N ARG A 441 -25.14 17.91 -8.15
CA ARG A 441 -26.60 17.76 -8.06
C ARG A 441 -27.07 16.32 -8.28
N ALA A 442 -26.44 15.58 -9.19
CA ALA A 442 -26.74 14.17 -9.42
C ALA A 442 -26.38 13.31 -8.19
N PHE A 443 -25.23 13.55 -7.57
CA PHE A 443 -24.78 12.93 -6.33
C PHE A 443 -25.80 13.17 -5.20
N LYS A 444 -26.14 14.44 -4.92
CA LYS A 444 -27.14 14.80 -3.90
C LYS A 444 -28.50 14.17 -4.18
N PHE A 445 -28.93 14.15 -5.44
CA PHE A 445 -30.19 13.50 -5.84
C PHE A 445 -30.21 12.01 -5.51
N LYS A 446 -29.15 11.28 -5.88
CA LYS A 446 -29.02 9.85 -5.60
C LYS A 446 -29.01 9.58 -4.10
N LEU A 447 -28.26 10.35 -3.32
CA LEU A 447 -28.21 10.20 -1.87
C LEU A 447 -29.59 10.38 -1.22
N ARG A 448 -30.29 11.48 -1.55
CA ARG A 448 -31.66 11.73 -1.05
C ARG A 448 -32.61 10.58 -1.40
N ARG A 449 -32.46 10.01 -2.60
CA ARG A 449 -33.29 8.90 -3.06
C ARG A 449 -33.01 7.63 -2.26
N ILE A 450 -31.76 7.29 -2.01
CA ILE A 450 -31.40 6.09 -1.23
C ILE A 450 -31.87 6.23 0.23
N ILE A 451 -31.68 7.41 0.85
CA ILE A 451 -32.21 7.71 2.19
C ILE A 451 -33.74 7.52 2.22
N TYR A 452 -34.45 8.08 1.26
CA TYR A 452 -35.91 7.94 1.20
C TYR A 452 -36.34 6.49 0.95
N ASN A 453 -35.65 5.76 0.08
CA ASN A 453 -35.95 4.35 -0.20
C ASN A 453 -35.80 3.50 1.06
N GLU A 454 -34.78 3.74 1.89
CA GLU A 454 -34.58 2.98 3.14
C GLU A 454 -35.68 3.30 4.17
N ILE A 455 -36.13 4.56 4.27
CA ILE A 455 -37.29 4.93 5.10
C ILE A 455 -38.57 4.27 4.56
N LEU A 456 -38.77 4.27 3.24
CA LEU A 456 -39.95 3.70 2.60
C LEU A 456 -40.04 2.18 2.80
N ARG A 457 -38.89 1.49 2.83
CA ARG A 457 -38.79 0.05 3.09
C ARG A 457 -39.41 -0.37 4.43
N MET A 458 -39.46 0.54 5.42
CA MET A 458 -40.14 0.29 6.68
C MET A 458 -41.65 0.04 6.56
N ASN A 459 -42.29 0.44 5.45
CA ASN A 459 -43.68 0.09 5.18
C ASN A 459 -43.85 -1.42 4.97
N GLU A 460 -42.84 -2.08 4.40
CA GLU A 460 -42.86 -3.51 4.10
C GLU A 460 -42.19 -4.34 5.20
N PHE A 461 -41.12 -3.78 5.79
CA PHE A 461 -40.30 -4.39 6.82
C PHE A 461 -39.72 -3.31 7.75
N PRO A 462 -40.42 -2.99 8.87
CA PRO A 462 -39.90 -2.13 9.93
C PRO A 462 -38.54 -2.63 10.41
N ASN A 463 -37.54 -1.76 10.41
CA ASN A 463 -36.16 -2.15 10.70
C ASN A 463 -35.39 -1.03 11.41
N PHE A 464 -34.36 -1.41 12.18
CA PHE A 464 -33.56 -0.48 12.99
C PHE A 464 -32.80 0.55 12.15
N GLN A 465 -32.34 0.17 10.95
CA GLN A 465 -31.56 1.04 10.06
C GLN A 465 -32.42 2.20 9.52
N GLY A 466 -33.55 1.88 8.90
CA GLY A 466 -34.52 2.88 8.42
C GLY A 466 -35.02 3.79 9.54
N ALA A 467 -35.22 3.24 10.74
CA ALA A 467 -35.65 4.01 11.90
C ALA A 467 -34.57 4.97 12.42
N ALA A 468 -33.31 4.53 12.46
CA ALA A 468 -32.18 5.38 12.83
C ALA A 468 -31.97 6.51 11.81
N ILE A 469 -32.01 6.19 10.51
CA ILE A 469 -31.95 7.19 9.42
C ILE A 469 -33.11 8.19 9.53
N LEU A 470 -34.32 7.72 9.83
CA LEU A 470 -35.46 8.60 10.06
C LEU A 470 -35.18 9.57 11.21
N GLY A 471 -34.67 9.06 12.34
CA GLY A 471 -34.25 9.86 13.48
C GLY A 471 -33.21 10.91 13.09
N PHE A 472 -32.18 10.52 12.33
CA PHE A 472 -31.15 11.42 11.81
C PHE A 472 -31.78 12.54 10.97
N CYS A 473 -32.67 12.21 10.04
CA CYS A 473 -33.36 13.21 9.23
C CYS A 473 -34.25 14.14 10.05
N LEU A 474 -34.98 13.63 11.05
CA LEU A 474 -35.82 14.45 11.93
C LEU A 474 -35.00 15.38 12.82
N TYR A 475 -33.86 14.90 13.33
CA TYR A 475 -32.93 15.69 14.12
C TYR A 475 -32.28 16.79 13.30
N LEU A 476 -31.87 16.51 12.07
CA LEU A 476 -31.14 17.45 11.22
C LEU A 476 -32.06 18.46 10.53
N LEU A 477 -33.19 18.00 9.96
CA LEU A 477 -34.10 18.83 9.16
C LEU A 477 -35.17 19.52 10.01
N GLY A 478 -35.42 19.02 11.22
CA GLY A 478 -36.46 19.52 12.11
C GLY A 478 -37.88 19.21 11.64
N PHE A 479 -38.87 19.81 12.31
CA PHE A 479 -40.30 19.52 12.11
C PHE A 479 -41.04 20.49 11.19
N LYS A 480 -40.37 21.53 10.71
CA LYS A 480 -40.97 22.56 9.86
C LYS A 480 -40.12 22.82 8.64
N VAL A 481 -40.72 22.67 7.46
CA VAL A 481 -40.08 22.98 6.18
C VAL A 481 -39.88 24.49 6.07
N ASN A 482 -38.65 24.92 5.79
CA ASN A 482 -38.40 26.31 5.46
C ASN A 482 -38.70 26.54 3.96
N GLU A 483 -39.87 27.11 3.67
CA GLU A 483 -40.34 27.24 2.28
C GLU A 483 -39.63 28.36 1.50
N ASN A 484 -39.05 29.34 2.19
CA ASN A 484 -38.55 30.60 1.62
C ASN A 484 -37.01 30.68 1.53
N SER A 485 -36.27 29.70 2.04
CA SER A 485 -34.81 29.69 1.98
C SER A 485 -34.33 29.12 0.64
N VAL A 486 -33.51 29.91 -0.06
CA VAL A 486 -32.85 29.51 -1.33
C VAL A 486 -31.91 28.32 -1.09
N ASP A 487 -31.19 28.34 0.04
CA ASP A 487 -30.26 27.32 0.51
C ASP A 487 -30.95 25.97 0.78
N TYR A 488 -32.28 25.98 0.96
CA TYR A 488 -33.07 24.80 1.28
C TYR A 488 -33.54 24.00 0.06
N ARG A 489 -33.26 24.47 -1.16
CA ARG A 489 -33.87 23.93 -2.40
C ARG A 489 -33.54 22.45 -2.62
N ASP A 490 -32.29 22.05 -2.38
CA ASP A 490 -31.81 20.69 -2.57
C ASP A 490 -32.39 19.71 -1.55
N ILE A 491 -32.71 20.19 -0.35
CA ILE A 491 -33.11 19.35 0.78
C ILE A 491 -34.64 19.27 0.91
N LYS A 492 -35.36 20.29 0.39
CA LYS A 492 -36.81 20.44 0.48
C LYS A 492 -37.58 19.19 0.08
N ALA A 493 -37.17 18.52 -0.99
CA ALA A 493 -37.82 17.30 -1.45
C ALA A 493 -37.71 16.17 -0.41
N LEU A 494 -36.52 15.92 0.13
CA LEU A 494 -36.29 14.91 1.16
C LEU A 494 -37.06 15.27 2.45
N HIS A 495 -37.01 16.52 2.88
CA HIS A 495 -37.70 16.94 4.11
C HIS A 495 -39.21 16.75 4.04
N LYS A 496 -39.84 17.12 2.92
CA LYS A 496 -41.28 16.95 2.71
C LYS A 496 -41.67 15.48 2.78
N VAL A 497 -40.92 14.59 2.12
CA VAL A 497 -41.25 13.15 2.13
C VAL A 497 -40.98 12.50 3.49
N VAL A 498 -39.92 12.92 4.20
CA VAL A 498 -39.63 12.46 5.57
C VAL A 498 -40.77 12.84 6.50
N LEU A 499 -41.17 14.13 6.56
CA LEU A 499 -42.25 14.57 7.43
C LEU A 499 -43.59 13.93 7.04
N SER A 500 -43.86 13.78 5.73
CA SER A 500 -45.07 13.11 5.28
C SER A 500 -45.11 11.64 5.70
N TRP A 501 -43.98 10.93 5.64
CA TRP A 501 -43.90 9.55 6.09
C TRP A 501 -44.06 9.45 7.61
N THR A 502 -43.35 10.30 8.37
CA THR A 502 -43.46 10.35 9.84
C THR A 502 -44.88 10.65 10.28
N LYS A 503 -45.53 11.64 9.67
CA LYS A 503 -46.92 11.99 10.01
C LYS A 503 -47.85 10.80 9.86
N LYS A 504 -47.75 10.07 8.75
CA LYS A 504 -48.66 8.97 8.43
C LYS A 504 -48.39 7.71 9.24
N ASN A 505 -47.12 7.37 9.47
CA ASN A 505 -46.72 6.03 9.90
C ASN A 505 -46.12 5.95 11.31
N PHE A 506 -45.70 7.07 11.92
CA PHE A 506 -44.92 7.00 13.17
C PHE A 506 -45.73 6.43 14.35
N ALA A 507 -46.99 6.85 14.52
CA ALA A 507 -47.85 6.32 15.59
C ALA A 507 -48.06 4.81 15.44
N ALA A 508 -48.29 4.34 14.20
CA ALA A 508 -48.42 2.92 13.91
C ALA A 508 -47.10 2.15 14.15
N LEU A 509 -45.95 2.74 13.80
CA LEU A 509 -44.64 2.16 14.08
C LEU A 509 -44.41 2.02 15.59
N TYR A 510 -44.79 3.04 16.38
CA TYR A 510 -44.64 3.02 17.84
C TYR A 510 -45.56 2.01 18.51
N GLU A 511 -46.82 1.90 18.08
CA GLU A 511 -47.77 0.95 18.64
C GLU A 511 -47.38 -0.50 18.33
N PHE A 512 -46.97 -0.79 17.09
CA PHE A 512 -46.74 -2.17 16.66
C PHE A 512 -45.28 -2.62 16.80
N ASN A 513 -44.32 -1.71 16.76
CA ASN A 513 -42.88 -2.01 16.81
C ASN A 513 -42.13 -0.97 17.69
N PRO A 514 -42.44 -0.87 19.00
CA PRO A 514 -41.97 0.22 19.85
C PRO A 514 -40.44 0.35 19.89
N LYS A 515 -39.71 -0.77 19.98
CA LYS A 515 -38.23 -0.78 19.98
C LYS A 515 -37.60 -0.19 18.71
N VAL A 516 -38.30 -0.32 17.57
CA VAL A 516 -37.88 0.26 16.29
C VAL A 516 -38.20 1.74 16.29
N ALA A 517 -39.39 2.14 16.73
CA ALA A 517 -39.77 3.55 16.85
C ALA A 517 -38.86 4.35 17.80
N GLU A 518 -38.41 3.74 18.89
CA GLU A 518 -37.42 4.31 19.82
C GLU A 518 -36.06 4.59 19.18
N GLN A 519 -35.74 4.00 18.03
CA GLN A 519 -34.54 4.38 17.26
C GLN A 519 -34.67 5.73 16.57
N CYS A 520 -35.89 6.14 16.24
CA CYS A 520 -36.14 7.44 15.62
C CYS A 520 -36.01 8.61 16.62
N LEU A 521 -36.08 8.31 17.91
CA LEU A 521 -36.04 9.28 19.00
C LEU A 521 -34.58 9.57 19.37
N ILE A 522 -33.97 10.51 18.64
CA ILE A 522 -32.58 10.94 18.85
C ILE A 522 -32.53 12.16 19.78
N ASP A 523 -31.60 12.14 20.73
CA ASP A 523 -31.29 13.24 21.67
C ASP A 523 -32.54 13.81 22.36
N ASN A 524 -32.93 15.02 22.00
CA ASN A 524 -34.00 15.79 22.62
C ASN A 524 -35.39 15.55 22.01
N ILE A 525 -35.55 14.51 21.18
CA ILE A 525 -36.83 14.15 20.54
C ILE A 525 -37.54 13.08 21.38
N THR A 526 -38.78 13.37 21.77
CA THR A 526 -39.65 12.48 22.54
C THR A 526 -41.00 12.31 21.84
N TYR A 527 -41.69 11.22 22.13
CA TYR A 527 -43.03 10.95 21.62
C TYR A 527 -44.06 10.99 22.75
N ASP A 528 -45.11 11.77 22.57
CA ASP A 528 -46.25 11.90 23.47
C ASP A 528 -47.41 11.07 22.88
N HIS A 529 -47.60 9.87 23.43
CA HIS A 529 -48.55 8.87 22.95
C HIS A 529 -50.00 9.35 23.07
N GLU A 530 -50.35 10.06 24.15
CA GLU A 530 -51.71 10.54 24.38
C GLU A 530 -52.11 11.63 23.37
N LYS A 531 -51.18 12.52 23.06
CA LYS A 531 -51.41 13.65 22.15
C LYS A 531 -51.02 13.36 20.71
N LEU A 532 -50.55 12.15 20.43
CA LEU A 532 -50.06 11.71 19.11
C LEU A 532 -49.11 12.75 18.49
N ARG A 533 -48.06 13.14 19.22
CA ARG A 533 -47.13 14.17 18.77
C ARG A 533 -45.68 13.90 19.15
N LEU A 534 -44.78 14.20 18.23
CA LEU A 534 -43.34 14.28 18.50
C LEU A 534 -43.01 15.65 19.08
N THR A 535 -42.17 15.68 20.10
CA THR A 535 -41.73 16.90 20.77
C THR A 535 -40.21 16.97 20.80
N ARG A 536 -39.65 18.08 20.33
CA ARG A 536 -38.22 18.37 20.42
C ARG A 536 -37.96 19.52 21.38
N ALA A 537 -37.14 19.28 22.39
CA ALA A 537 -36.81 20.25 23.43
C ALA A 537 -35.46 20.93 23.19
N PHE A 538 -35.43 22.23 22.89
CA PHE A 538 -34.18 22.98 22.83
C PHE A 538 -33.93 23.64 24.18
N SER A 539 -32.84 23.24 24.86
CA SER A 539 -32.30 24.07 25.94
C SER A 539 -31.82 25.37 25.33
N GLY A 540 -32.36 26.52 25.75
CA GLY A 540 -31.89 27.81 25.27
C GLY A 540 -30.40 28.00 25.56
N ASN A 541 -29.76 28.93 24.82
CA ASN A 541 -28.37 29.34 25.05
C ASN A 541 -28.11 29.61 26.54
N ALA A 542 -26.85 29.58 27.00
CA ALA A 542 -26.48 29.89 28.39
C ALA A 542 -27.07 31.21 28.96
N LEU A 543 -27.55 32.10 28.10
CA LEU A 543 -28.20 33.38 28.40
C LEU A 543 -29.75 33.35 28.43
N LYS A 544 -30.41 32.29 27.94
CA LYS A 544 -31.87 32.06 28.00
C LYS A 544 -32.15 30.66 28.55
N ARG A 545 -32.55 30.59 29.83
CA ARG A 545 -32.86 29.32 30.53
C ARG A 545 -34.18 28.66 30.09
N GLU A 546 -34.99 29.31 29.27
CA GLU A 546 -36.27 28.76 28.83
C GLU A 546 -36.07 27.66 27.78
N VAL A 547 -36.60 26.48 28.08
CA VAL A 547 -36.63 25.35 27.14
C VAL A 547 -37.71 25.63 26.10
N THR A 548 -37.33 25.67 24.84
CA THR A 548 -38.26 25.87 23.73
C THR A 548 -38.69 24.52 23.17
N TYR A 549 -40.00 24.27 23.09
CA TYR A 549 -40.54 23.01 22.57
C TYR A 549 -41.09 23.19 21.16
N TYR A 550 -40.68 22.32 20.25
CA TYR A 550 -41.28 22.20 18.92
C TYR A 550 -42.10 20.92 18.85
N HIS A 551 -43.35 21.02 18.40
CA HIS A 551 -44.27 19.91 18.31
C HIS A 551 -44.56 19.55 16.85
N PHE A 552 -44.73 18.26 16.59
CA PHE A 552 -45.14 17.71 15.29
C PHE A 552 -46.21 16.65 15.50
N ASN A 553 -47.43 16.94 15.07
CA ASN A 553 -48.55 16.01 15.22
C ASN A 553 -48.46 14.91 14.16
N VAL A 554 -48.70 13.67 14.60
CA VAL A 554 -48.78 12.49 13.73
C VAL A 554 -50.22 11.99 13.67
N ASP A 555 -50.55 11.30 12.59
CA ASP A 555 -51.86 10.71 12.40
C ASP A 555 -52.04 9.50 13.34
N PRO A 556 -53.28 9.12 13.68
CA PRO A 556 -53.54 7.93 14.49
C PRO A 556 -52.97 6.66 13.84
N PRO A 557 -52.64 5.64 14.65
CA PRO A 557 -52.20 4.35 14.15
C PRO A 557 -53.20 3.76 13.15
N HIS A 558 -52.69 3.09 12.12
CA HIS A 558 -53.52 2.46 11.09
C HIS A 558 -53.16 0.99 10.91
N GLU A 559 -54.17 0.14 10.71
CA GLU A 559 -54.00 -1.32 10.65
C GLU A 559 -53.18 -1.81 9.44
N ASN A 560 -53.02 -0.96 8.41
CA ASN A 560 -52.21 -1.28 7.23
C ASN A 560 -50.70 -1.32 7.49
N PHE A 561 -50.24 -0.98 8.70
CA PHE A 561 -48.83 -1.03 9.07
C PHE A 561 -48.50 -2.42 9.64
N LYS A 562 -47.50 -3.09 9.07
CA LYS A 562 -47.19 -4.47 9.45
C LYS A 562 -46.70 -4.59 10.89
N LYS A 563 -47.26 -5.56 11.61
CA LYS A 563 -46.81 -6.02 12.93
C LYS A 563 -45.70 -7.07 12.73
N PHE A 564 -44.61 -6.94 13.46
CA PHE A 564 -43.58 -7.97 13.54
C PHE A 564 -43.33 -8.27 15.01
N ASP A 565 -43.55 -9.53 15.41
CA ASP A 565 -43.33 -10.03 16.76
C ASP A 565 -41.84 -10.30 17.05
#